data_AF-W2SH39-F1
#
_entry.id   AF-W2SH39-F1
#
_cell.length_a   1.000
_cell.length_b   1.000
_cell.length_c   1.000
_cell.angle_alpha   90.00
_cell.angle_beta   90.00
_cell.angle_gamma   90.00
#
_symmetry.space_group_name_H-M   'P 1'
#
loop_
_entity.id
_entity.type
_entity.pdbx_description
1 polymer ?
#
loop_
_entity_poly.entity_id
_entity_poly.type
_entity_poly.pdbx_seq_one_letter_code
_entity_poly.pdbx_strand_id
1 'polypeptide(L)'
;MQIVEQCSKYGSRLYRVCEGGGSPCLLSINSRGIQLYENMDTFRPKDSFSWSLLDNLCYKDSTFSIEVRDPRSKQIPDLNAYGGTLVTDDDLAQAVSDPTTKVSISRRCQQSIPAGICVHTFVCESGLLCRTIWITAISQHQFFLDQKEREQVSSWS
;
A
#
# COMPACT_ATOMS: atom_id res chain seq x y z
N MET A 1 12.77 -18.75 -22.38
CA MET A 1 13.57 -17.93 -23.32
C MET A 1 14.52 -17.08 -22.47
N GLN A 2 15.61 -17.63 -21.95
CA GLN A 2 16.24 -17.07 -20.73
C GLN A 2 16.87 -15.68 -20.87
N ILE A 3 17.37 -15.29 -22.05
CA ILE A 3 18.11 -14.04 -22.24
C ILE A 3 17.18 -12.81 -22.20
N VAL A 4 15.96 -12.93 -22.76
CA VAL A 4 15.00 -11.81 -22.80
C VAL A 4 14.36 -11.55 -21.42
N GLU A 5 14.16 -12.62 -20.63
CA GLU A 5 13.61 -12.58 -19.27
C GLU A 5 14.51 -11.83 -18.27
N GLN A 6 15.81 -11.69 -18.56
CA GLN A 6 16.76 -10.91 -17.75
C GLN A 6 16.68 -9.40 -17.98
N CYS A 7 16.03 -8.93 -19.06
CA CYS A 7 15.91 -7.50 -19.32
C CYS A 7 14.89 -6.87 -18.37
N SER A 8 15.31 -5.86 -17.59
CA SER A 8 14.47 -5.20 -16.57
C SER A 8 13.21 -4.49 -17.11
N LYS A 9 13.05 -4.40 -18.46
CA LYS A 9 11.86 -3.86 -19.14
C LYS A 9 11.01 -4.95 -19.83
N TYR A 10 11.46 -6.20 -19.83
CA TYR A 10 10.73 -7.31 -20.47
C TYR A 10 9.57 -7.75 -19.57
N GLY A 11 8.36 -7.79 -20.13
CA GLY A 11 7.14 -8.11 -19.38
C GLY A 11 6.60 -6.98 -18.47
N SER A 12 7.34 -5.89 -18.27
CA SER A 12 6.84 -4.72 -17.52
C SER A 12 5.90 -3.87 -18.36
N ARG A 13 4.67 -3.63 -17.88
CA ARG A 13 3.72 -2.71 -18.52
C ARG A 13 3.77 -1.37 -17.81
N LEU A 14 3.98 -0.30 -18.58
CA LEU A 14 4.13 1.06 -18.05
C LEU A 14 2.89 1.89 -18.38
N TYR A 15 2.35 2.56 -17.37
CA TYR A 15 1.13 3.37 -17.44
C TYR A 15 1.42 4.77 -16.93
N ARG A 16 0.94 5.80 -17.63
CA ARG A 16 0.99 7.18 -17.14
C ARG A 16 -0.20 7.42 -16.21
N VAL A 17 0.08 7.89 -15.01
CA VAL A 17 -0.91 8.25 -13.98
C VAL A 17 -0.48 9.55 -13.32
N CYS A 18 -1.36 10.18 -12.54
CA CYS A 18 -1.02 11.35 -11.74
C CYS A 18 -1.03 10.96 -10.25
N GLU A 19 -0.01 11.36 -9.50
CA GLU A 19 0.00 11.21 -8.04
C GLU A 19 -0.96 12.24 -7.41
N GLY A 20 -1.30 12.10 -6.13
CA GLY A 20 -2.24 13.00 -5.43
C GLY A 20 -1.89 14.51 -5.46
N GLY A 21 -0.65 14.86 -5.78
CA GLY A 21 -0.22 16.25 -6.02
C GLY A 21 -0.45 16.78 -7.45
N GLY A 22 -1.10 16.00 -8.33
CA GLY A 22 -1.29 16.34 -9.75
C GLY A 22 -0.05 16.14 -10.64
N SER A 23 1.09 15.77 -10.05
CA SER A 23 2.32 15.46 -10.78
C SER A 23 2.16 14.18 -11.61
N PRO A 24 2.51 14.18 -12.91
CA PRO A 24 2.51 12.97 -13.70
C PRO A 24 3.62 12.04 -13.22
N CYS A 25 3.30 10.77 -13.04
CA CYS A 25 4.24 9.70 -12.75
C CYS A 25 3.91 8.47 -13.59
N LEU A 26 4.82 7.50 -13.58
CA LEU A 26 4.81 6.34 -14.44
C LEU A 26 4.76 5.07 -13.59
N LEU A 27 3.61 4.40 -13.61
CA LEU A 27 3.36 3.16 -12.90
C LEU A 27 3.78 1.97 -13.78
N SER A 28 4.83 1.27 -13.38
CA SER A 28 5.29 0.03 -14.00
C SER A 28 4.80 -1.17 -13.21
N ILE A 29 4.15 -2.12 -13.88
CA ILE A 29 3.69 -3.38 -13.29
C ILE A 29 4.50 -4.52 -13.91
N ASN A 30 5.15 -5.33 -13.08
CA ASN A 30 5.97 -6.47 -13.49
C ASN A 30 5.70 -7.71 -12.62
N SER A 31 6.37 -8.83 -12.90
CA SER A 31 6.18 -10.10 -12.17
C SER A 31 6.74 -10.11 -10.73
N ARG A 32 7.50 -9.09 -10.33
CA ARG A 32 8.07 -8.93 -8.98
C ARG A 32 7.27 -7.96 -8.11
N GLY A 33 6.57 -7.01 -8.72
CA GLY A 33 5.80 -6.00 -8.01
C GLY A 33 5.36 -4.82 -8.88
N ILE A 34 5.05 -3.72 -8.19
CA ILE A 34 4.68 -2.43 -8.76
C ILE A 34 5.82 -1.43 -8.49
N GLN A 35 6.23 -0.69 -9.51
CA GLN A 35 7.31 0.30 -9.41
C GLN A 35 6.81 1.66 -9.92
N LEU A 36 7.13 2.73 -9.19
CA LEU A 36 6.87 4.09 -9.61
C LEU A 36 8.13 4.71 -10.18
N TYR A 37 8.02 5.37 -11.31
CA TYR A 37 9.05 6.23 -11.87
C TYR A 37 8.48 7.65 -12.02
N GLU A 38 9.30 8.65 -11.77
CA GLU A 38 8.91 10.04 -11.98
C GLU A 38 8.84 10.37 -13.48
N ASN A 39 9.87 9.96 -14.23
CA ASN A 39 9.97 10.16 -15.68
C ASN A 39 10.39 8.87 -16.40
N MET A 40 10.15 8.80 -17.71
CA MET A 40 10.54 7.66 -18.58
C MET A 40 12.05 7.40 -18.60
N ASP A 41 12.86 8.45 -18.41
CA ASP A 41 14.33 8.40 -18.43
C ASP A 41 14.94 8.09 -17.05
N THR A 42 14.13 8.07 -15.99
CA THR A 42 14.63 7.80 -14.63
C THR A 42 14.90 6.30 -14.47
N PHE A 43 16.16 5.89 -14.56
CA PHE A 43 16.56 4.48 -14.34
C PHE A 43 16.30 3.97 -12.91
N ARG A 44 16.15 4.88 -11.93
CA ARG A 44 15.85 4.54 -10.54
C ARG A 44 14.35 4.73 -10.28
N PRO A 45 13.62 3.70 -9.82
CA PRO A 45 12.25 3.91 -9.36
C PRO A 45 12.24 4.83 -8.13
N LYS A 46 11.24 5.71 -8.05
CA LYS A 46 10.94 6.55 -6.88
C LYS A 46 10.55 5.66 -5.69
N ASP A 47 9.62 4.73 -5.94
CA ASP A 47 9.16 3.73 -4.99
C ASP A 47 9.06 2.36 -5.69
N SER A 48 9.24 1.27 -4.93
CA SER A 48 9.19 -0.10 -5.43
C SER A 48 8.49 -1.01 -4.43
N PHE A 49 7.28 -1.45 -4.77
CA PHE A 49 6.40 -2.25 -3.93
C PHE A 49 6.42 -3.72 -4.38
N SER A 50 6.98 -4.61 -3.57
CA SER A 50 6.98 -6.05 -3.83
C SER A 50 5.57 -6.63 -3.72
N TRP A 51 5.22 -7.62 -4.55
CA TRP A 51 3.96 -8.37 -4.42
C TRP A 51 3.79 -9.03 -3.03
N SER A 52 4.89 -9.27 -2.30
CA SER A 52 4.86 -9.80 -0.92
C SER A 52 4.49 -8.78 0.16
N LEU A 53 4.48 -7.48 -0.14
CA LEU A 53 4.13 -6.39 0.78
C LEU A 53 2.82 -5.69 0.40
N LEU A 54 2.29 -5.94 -0.79
CA LEU A 54 1.00 -5.44 -1.24
C LEU A 54 -0.11 -6.28 -0.60
N ASP A 55 -0.96 -5.63 0.19
CA ASP A 55 -2.11 -6.26 0.85
C ASP A 55 -3.38 -6.13 0.03
N ASN A 56 -3.61 -4.96 -0.59
CA ASN A 56 -4.85 -4.68 -1.29
C ASN A 56 -4.63 -3.79 -2.52
N LEU A 57 -5.49 -3.98 -3.53
CA LEU A 57 -5.45 -3.32 -4.82
C LEU A 57 -6.88 -2.87 -5.15
N CYS A 58 -7.16 -1.60 -4.94
CA CYS A 58 -8.47 -1.00 -5.12
C CYS A 58 -8.51 -0.11 -6.36
N TYR A 59 -9.63 -0.11 -7.07
CA TYR A 59 -9.92 0.90 -8.08
C TYR A 59 -11.34 1.44 -7.87
N LYS A 60 -11.50 2.74 -8.05
CA LYS A 60 -12.79 3.44 -7.95
C LYS A 60 -12.79 4.58 -8.94
N ASP A 61 -13.73 4.56 -9.88
CA ASP A 61 -13.87 5.57 -10.93
C ASP A 61 -12.56 5.74 -11.74
N SER A 62 -11.90 6.90 -11.64
CA SER A 62 -10.58 7.18 -12.23
C SER A 62 -9.41 6.96 -11.27
N THR A 63 -9.67 6.56 -10.03
CA THR A 63 -8.67 6.48 -8.95
C THR A 63 -8.25 5.04 -8.69
N PHE A 64 -6.94 4.77 -8.72
CA PHE A 64 -6.31 3.51 -8.38
C PHE A 64 -5.56 3.68 -7.04
N SER A 65 -5.83 2.82 -6.07
CA SER A 65 -5.21 2.86 -4.74
C SER A 65 -4.59 1.52 -4.40
N ILE A 66 -3.38 1.54 -3.86
CA ILE A 66 -2.66 0.35 -3.40
C ILE A 66 -2.39 0.47 -1.90
N GLU A 67 -2.66 -0.62 -1.18
CA GLU A 67 -2.38 -0.72 0.26
C GLU A 67 -1.11 -1.56 0.43
N VAL A 68 -0.05 -0.93 0.91
CA VAL A 68 1.26 -1.54 1.11
C VAL A 68 1.52 -1.66 2.60
N ARG A 69 1.80 -2.87 3.07
CA ARG A 69 2.20 -3.14 4.44
C ARG A 69 3.66 -2.72 4.65
N ASP A 70 3.90 -1.80 5.58
CA ASP A 70 5.25 -1.46 6.01
C ASP A 70 5.86 -2.64 6.78
N PRO A 71 6.99 -3.22 6.33
CA PRO A 71 7.67 -4.28 7.08
C PRO A 71 8.12 -3.85 8.49
N ARG A 72 8.20 -2.55 8.79
CA ARG A 72 8.56 -1.99 10.11
C ARG A 72 7.40 -1.88 11.09
N SER A 73 6.15 -2.12 10.67
CA SER A 73 4.97 -2.05 11.57
C SER A 73 4.80 -3.25 12.51
N LYS A 74 5.60 -4.31 12.31
CA LYS A 74 5.74 -5.35 13.34
C LYS A 74 6.22 -4.68 14.63
N GLN A 75 5.38 -4.73 15.67
CA GLN A 75 5.51 -4.11 17.01
C GLN A 75 4.73 -2.79 17.23
N ILE A 76 3.39 -2.86 17.16
CA ILE A 76 2.59 -2.44 18.32
C ILE A 76 1.66 -3.61 18.67
N PRO A 77 2.04 -4.50 19.62
CA PRO A 77 1.07 -5.32 20.33
C PRO A 77 0.12 -4.36 21.06
N ASP A 78 -1.17 -4.71 21.12
CA ASP A 78 -2.25 -3.86 21.65
C ASP A 78 -1.81 -2.96 22.83
N LEU A 79 -1.90 -1.64 22.64
CA LEU A 79 -1.66 -0.66 23.73
C LEU A 79 -2.84 -0.69 24.72
N ASN A 80 -2.91 -1.79 25.46
CA ASN A 80 -3.85 -2.05 26.54
C ASN A 80 -3.17 -2.79 27.71
N ALA A 81 -1.82 -2.78 27.73
CA ALA A 81 -1.01 -3.48 28.71
C ALA A 81 0.28 -2.69 29.06
N TYR A 82 0.13 -1.51 29.66
CA TYR A 82 0.83 -1.09 30.89
C TYR A 82 0.42 0.34 31.26
N GLY A 83 -0.08 0.54 32.48
CA GLY A 83 -0.13 1.89 33.07
C GLY A 83 1.26 2.29 33.54
N GLY A 84 1.67 3.54 33.30
CA GLY A 84 2.98 4.02 33.76
C GLY A 84 3.49 5.32 33.13
N THR A 85 2.97 6.46 33.60
CA THR A 85 3.79 7.50 34.27
C THR A 85 5.08 7.91 33.52
N LEU A 86 5.11 8.96 32.68
CA LEU A 86 5.36 10.40 32.98
C LEU A 86 5.50 11.13 31.60
N VAL A 87 5.37 12.45 31.35
CA VAL A 87 4.80 13.68 31.95
C VAL A 87 4.66 14.72 30.79
N THR A 88 3.96 15.86 30.85
CA THR A 88 3.13 16.57 31.86
C THR A 88 2.04 17.31 31.08
N ASP A 89 0.78 17.30 31.54
CA ASP A 89 -0.22 18.35 31.26
C ASP A 89 -1.35 18.24 32.31
N ASP A 90 -1.10 18.81 33.50
CA ASP A 90 -1.90 18.56 34.72
C ASP A 90 -3.30 19.23 34.72
N ASP A 91 -3.52 20.18 33.81
CA ASP A 91 -4.75 21.01 33.78
C ASP A 91 -5.93 20.28 33.11
N LEU A 92 -5.66 19.48 32.07
CA LEU A 92 -6.71 18.81 31.28
C LEU A 92 -7.23 17.52 31.94
N ALA A 93 -6.42 16.84 32.74
CA ALA A 93 -6.77 15.59 33.42
C ALA A 93 -7.83 15.79 34.53
N GLN A 94 -7.89 16.98 35.13
CA GLN A 94 -8.84 17.27 36.19
C GLN A 94 -10.28 17.39 35.66
N ALA A 95 -10.48 18.00 34.48
CA ALA A 95 -11.80 18.21 33.88
C ALA A 95 -12.50 16.90 33.40
N VAL A 96 -11.74 15.86 33.07
CA VAL A 96 -12.29 14.52 32.71
C VAL A 96 -12.61 13.64 33.92
N SER A 97 -12.15 14.05 35.11
CA SER A 97 -12.41 13.34 36.37
C SER A 97 -13.72 13.75 37.04
N ASP A 98 -14.34 14.85 36.57
CA ASP A 98 -15.57 15.40 37.13
C ASP A 98 -16.81 14.54 36.80
N PRO A 99 -17.60 14.07 37.79
CA PRO A 99 -18.74 13.18 37.56
C PRO A 99 -19.91 13.83 36.79
N THR A 100 -19.83 15.13 36.48
CA THR A 100 -20.78 15.86 35.64
C THR A 100 -20.37 15.91 34.16
N THR A 101 -19.12 15.59 33.82
CA THR A 101 -18.57 15.73 32.45
C THR A 101 -19.02 14.59 31.53
N LYS A 102 -20.16 14.77 30.88
CA LYS A 102 -20.67 13.84 29.84
C LYS A 102 -19.98 14.03 28.49
N VAL A 103 -18.77 13.51 28.34
CA VAL A 103 -18.10 13.43 27.02
C VAL A 103 -18.80 12.43 26.11
N SER A 104 -19.48 12.95 25.09
CA SER A 104 -20.10 12.14 24.04
C SER A 104 -19.05 11.70 23.03
N ILE A 105 -18.58 10.45 23.14
CA ILE A 105 -17.62 9.87 22.18
C ILE A 105 -18.34 9.62 20.86
N SER A 106 -18.39 10.64 20.01
CA SER A 106 -18.88 10.53 18.63
C SER A 106 -17.88 9.73 17.81
N ARG A 107 -18.08 8.41 17.74
CA ARG A 107 -17.32 7.51 16.85
C ARG A 107 -17.72 7.73 15.40
N ARG A 108 -17.34 8.89 14.84
CA ARG A 108 -17.29 9.08 13.40
C ARG A 108 -16.13 8.25 12.89
N CYS A 109 -16.41 7.01 12.48
CA CYS A 109 -15.44 6.11 11.88
C CYS A 109 -14.95 6.66 10.53
N GLN A 110 -14.02 7.60 10.55
CA GLN A 110 -12.93 7.55 9.59
C GLN A 110 -12.17 6.27 9.91
N GLN A 111 -12.19 5.30 9.00
CA GLN A 111 -11.55 4.01 9.23
C GLN A 111 -10.08 4.24 9.55
N SER A 112 -9.70 3.92 10.77
CA SER A 112 -8.32 3.97 11.23
C SER A 112 -7.52 2.98 10.40
N ILE A 113 -6.75 3.49 9.43
CA ILE A 113 -5.77 2.71 8.69
C ILE A 113 -4.88 2.03 9.75
N PRO A 114 -4.80 0.69 9.79
CA PRO A 114 -3.98 -0.01 10.77
C PRO A 114 -2.55 0.55 10.78
N ALA A 115 -1.98 0.75 11.96
CA ALA A 115 -0.65 1.34 12.12
C ALA A 115 0.40 0.46 11.41
N GLY A 116 0.75 0.85 10.18
CA GLY A 116 1.56 0.02 9.29
C GLY A 116 1.07 -0.22 7.87
N ILE A 117 -0.08 0.32 7.47
CA ILE A 117 -0.51 0.26 6.07
C ILE A 117 -0.35 1.65 5.44
N CYS A 118 0.48 1.73 4.40
CA CYS A 118 0.65 2.92 3.58
C CYS A 118 -0.27 2.81 2.35
N VAL A 119 -1.21 3.75 2.23
CA VAL A 119 -2.14 3.81 1.09
C VAL A 119 -1.61 4.82 0.07
N HIS A 120 -1.12 4.33 -1.07
CA HIS A 120 -0.73 5.19 -2.19
C HIS A 120 -1.89 5.29 -3.19
N THR A 121 -2.21 6.51 -3.63
CA THR A 121 -3.37 6.78 -4.49
C THR A 121 -2.95 7.55 -5.73
N PHE A 122 -3.40 7.06 -6.88
CA PHE A 122 -3.06 7.55 -8.22
C PHE A 122 -4.35 7.83 -9.00
N VAL A 123 -4.38 8.96 -9.70
CA VAL A 123 -5.47 9.35 -10.59
C VAL A 123 -5.09 8.99 -12.02
N CYS A 124 -5.91 8.20 -12.69
CA CYS A 124 -5.78 7.84 -14.09
C CYS A 124 -6.55 8.83 -14.97
N GLU A 125 -6.08 9.04 -16.20
CA GLU A 125 -6.76 9.87 -17.20
C GLU A 125 -8.19 9.38 -17.54
N SER A 126 -8.42 8.07 -17.44
CA SER A 126 -9.72 7.44 -17.73
C SER A 126 -10.00 6.27 -16.79
N GLY A 127 -11.27 6.05 -16.45
CA GLY A 127 -11.70 4.86 -15.70
C GLY A 127 -11.40 3.54 -16.42
N LEU A 128 -11.34 3.54 -17.77
CA LEU A 128 -10.91 2.36 -18.54
C LEU A 128 -9.42 2.06 -18.35
N LEU A 129 -8.58 3.10 -18.27
CA LEU A 129 -7.16 2.96 -17.95
C LEU A 129 -6.98 2.43 -16.53
N CYS A 130 -7.70 3.01 -15.56
CA CYS A 130 -7.73 2.59 -14.16
C CYS A 130 -8.11 1.10 -14.02
N ARG A 131 -9.19 0.67 -14.67
CA ARG A 131 -9.62 -0.74 -14.70
C ARG A 131 -8.59 -1.66 -15.36
N THR A 132 -7.93 -1.22 -16.43
CA THR A 132 -6.89 -1.99 -17.15
C THR A 132 -5.64 -2.19 -16.29
N ILE A 133 -5.22 -1.14 -15.57
CA ILE A 133 -4.15 -1.16 -14.56
C ILE A 133 -4.49 -2.17 -13.47
N TRP A 134 -5.70 -2.09 -12.90
CA TRP A 134 -6.15 -2.99 -11.84
C TRP A 134 -6.19 -4.47 -12.29
N ILE A 135 -6.83 -4.78 -13.42
CA ILE A 135 -6.86 -6.16 -13.98
C ILE A 135 -5.43 -6.67 -14.23
N THR A 136 -4.54 -5.81 -14.73
CA THR A 136 -3.13 -6.16 -14.96
C THR A 136 -2.40 -6.45 -13.64
N ALA A 137 -2.58 -5.63 -12.61
CA ALA A 137 -1.99 -5.82 -11.29
C ALA A 137 -2.45 -7.13 -10.65
N ILE A 138 -3.76 -7.41 -10.64
CA ILE A 138 -4.34 -8.67 -10.14
C ILE A 138 -3.77 -9.88 -10.89
N SER A 139 -3.69 -9.81 -12.23
CA SER A 139 -3.15 -10.90 -13.05
C SER A 139 -1.66 -11.19 -12.74
N GLN A 140 -0.85 -10.16 -12.53
CA GLN A 140 0.57 -10.31 -12.18
C GLN A 140 0.77 -10.80 -10.74
N HIS A 141 -0.07 -10.35 -9.80
CA HIS A 141 -0.07 -10.85 -8.42
C HIS A 141 -0.47 -12.33 -8.35
N GLN A 142 -1.52 -12.75 -9.08
CA GLN A 142 -1.91 -14.15 -9.17
C GLN A 142 -0.75 -15.01 -9.72
N PHE A 143 -0.12 -14.58 -10.82
CA PHE A 143 1.04 -15.27 -11.39
C PHE A 143 2.24 -15.37 -10.41
N PHE A 144 2.41 -14.40 -9.51
CA PHE A 144 3.39 -14.46 -8.43
C PHE A 144 3.00 -15.48 -7.35
N LEU A 145 1.73 -15.56 -6.96
CA LEU A 145 1.22 -16.57 -6.02
C LEU A 145 1.36 -18.00 -6.58
N ASP A 146 0.98 -18.21 -7.85
CA ASP A 146 1.07 -19.49 -8.55
C ASP A 146 2.52 -20.04 -8.61
N GLN A 147 3.51 -19.16 -8.76
CA GLN A 147 4.93 -19.56 -8.71
C GLN A 147 5.34 -19.97 -7.30
N LYS A 148 4.97 -19.18 -6.29
CA LYS A 148 5.27 -19.46 -4.89
C LYS A 148 4.65 -20.78 -4.40
N GLU A 149 3.45 -21.12 -4.87
CA GLU A 149 2.82 -22.41 -4.59
C GLU A 149 3.61 -23.58 -5.20
N ARG A 150 4.07 -23.45 -6.45
CA ARG A 150 4.89 -24.47 -7.14
C ARG A 150 6.23 -24.69 -6.45
N GLU A 151 6.90 -23.61 -6.05
CA GLU A 151 8.14 -23.67 -5.27
C GLU A 151 7.92 -24.44 -3.96
N GLN A 152 6.85 -24.13 -3.23
CA GLN A 152 6.50 -24.86 -2.00
C GLN A 152 6.30 -26.35 -2.28
N VAL A 153 5.43 -26.74 -3.22
CA VAL A 153 5.16 -28.16 -3.53
C VAL A 153 6.45 -28.91 -3.92
N SER A 154 7.35 -28.27 -4.67
CA SER A 154 8.65 -28.86 -5.04
C SER A 154 9.62 -29.09 -3.88
N SER A 155 9.41 -28.43 -2.72
CA SER A 155 10.23 -28.60 -1.53
C SER A 155 9.82 -29.78 -0.63
N TRP A 156 8.69 -30.45 -0.92
CA TRP A 156 8.19 -31.62 -0.17
C TRP A 156 8.28 -32.93 -0.99
N SER A 157 8.93 -32.90 -2.16
CA SER A 157 9.10 -34.03 -3.09
C SER A 157 10.56 -34.44 -3.21
#